data_AF-A0A1C3X131-F1
#
_entry.id   AF-A0A1C3X131-F1
#
_cell.length_a   1.000
_cell.length_b   1.000
_cell.length_c   1.000
_cell.angle_alpha   90.00
_cell.angle_beta   90.00
_cell.angle_gamma   90.00
#
_symmetry.space_group_name_H-M   'P 1'
#
loop_
_entity.id
_entity.type
_entity.pdbx_description
1 polymer ?
#
loop_
_entity_poly.entity_id
_entity_poly.type
_entity_poly.pdbx_seq_one_letter_code
_entity_poly.pdbx_strand_id
1 'polypeptide(L)'
;MTVSQKRAVQNYRSRLGERGLARFEVLGLDGDKALLRETARRLAEGGAESARIRDVLTKTVSGEPPKKGGVYAWLRSSPLVGADLDLERVKGKVREIDL
;
A
#
# COMPACT_ATOMS: atom_id res chain seq x y z
N MET A 1 2.92 -31.62 25.72
CA MET A 1 1.78 -30.70 25.94
C MET A 1 0.68 -31.41 26.70
N THR A 2 0.18 -30.81 27.77
CA THR A 2 -0.93 -31.33 28.57
C THR A 2 -2.27 -31.19 27.82
N VAL A 3 -3.30 -31.93 28.26
CA VAL A 3 -4.65 -31.87 27.67
C VAL A 3 -5.26 -30.46 27.81
N SER A 4 -5.00 -29.78 28.93
CA SER A 4 -5.41 -28.39 29.15
C SER A 4 -4.75 -27.42 28.17
N GLN A 5 -3.46 -27.59 27.89
CA GLN A 5 -2.74 -26.77 26.90
C GLN A 5 -3.28 -26.98 25.47
N LYS A 6 -3.56 -28.23 25.08
CA LYS A 6 -4.15 -28.52 23.76
C LYS A 6 -5.51 -27.83 23.58
N ARG A 7 -6.37 -27.91 24.60
CA ARG A 7 -7.70 -27.27 24.60
C ARG A 7 -7.61 -25.75 24.54
N ALA A 8 -6.68 -25.14 25.28
CA ALA A 8 -6.44 -23.70 25.24
C ALA A 8 -6.00 -23.22 23.84
N VAL A 9 -5.08 -23.94 23.20
CA VAL A 9 -4.64 -23.64 21.82
C VAL A 9 -5.78 -23.78 20.83
N GLN A 10 -6.62 -24.81 20.96
CA GLN A 10 -7.75 -25.03 20.05
C GLN A 10 -8.82 -23.95 20.19
N ASN A 11 -9.20 -23.58 21.41
CA ASN A 11 -10.14 -22.49 21.67
C ASN A 11 -9.62 -21.15 21.14
N TYR A 12 -8.33 -20.87 21.32
CA TYR A 12 -7.69 -19.68 20.76
C TYR A 12 -7.78 -19.65 19.23
N ARG A 13 -7.54 -20.79 18.57
CA ARG A 13 -7.67 -20.92 17.11
C ARG A 13 -9.10 -20.70 16.62
N SER A 14 -10.09 -21.26 17.29
CA SER A 14 -11.50 -21.04 16.94
C SER A 14 -11.87 -19.56 17.00
N ARG A 15 -11.46 -18.86 18.06
CA ARG A 15 -11.71 -17.41 18.24
C ARG A 15 -11.00 -16.55 17.19
N LEU A 16 -9.85 -16.98 16.67
CA LEU A 16 -9.19 -16.32 15.54
C LEU A 16 -9.97 -16.51 14.25
N GLY A 17 -10.48 -17.73 14.00
CA GLY A 17 -11.32 -18.03 12.84
C GLY A 17 -12.62 -17.23 12.81
N GLU A 18 -13.29 -17.06 13.95
CA GLU A 18 -14.47 -16.20 14.10
C GLU A 18 -14.22 -14.74 13.70
N ARG A 19 -12.96 -14.28 13.79
CA ARG A 19 -12.52 -12.94 13.36
C ARG A 19 -12.07 -12.89 11.89
N GLY A 20 -12.27 -13.98 11.13
CA GLY A 20 -11.84 -14.08 9.73
C GLY A 20 -10.34 -14.29 9.54
N LEU A 21 -9.59 -14.61 10.61
CA LEU A 21 -8.14 -14.83 10.53
C LEU A 21 -7.85 -16.31 10.24
N ALA A 22 -7.15 -16.56 9.13
CA ALA A 22 -6.65 -17.87 8.74
C ALA A 22 -5.14 -17.98 8.98
N ARG A 23 -4.69 -19.15 9.43
CA ARG A 23 -3.27 -19.48 9.53
C ARG A 23 -2.84 -20.19 8.25
N PHE A 24 -1.73 -19.73 7.68
CA PHE A 24 -1.06 -20.37 6.57
C PHE A 24 0.46 -20.31 6.78
N GLU A 25 1.18 -21.22 6.13
CA GLU A 25 2.64 -21.28 6.19
C GLU A 25 3.24 -20.71 4.91
N VAL A 26 4.34 -19.98 5.04
CA VAL A 26 5.01 -19.30 3.93
C VAL A 26 6.51 -19.57 4.03
N LEU A 27 7.14 -19.91 2.91
CA LEU A 27 8.59 -19.94 2.78
C LEU A 27 9.07 -18.54 2.37
N GLY A 28 10.09 -18.01 3.04
CA GLY A 28 10.63 -16.69 2.77
C GLY A 28 12.02 -16.53 3.38
N LEU A 29 12.72 -15.44 3.01
CA LEU A 29 14.02 -15.11 3.59
C LEU A 29 13.88 -14.72 5.06
N ASP A 30 14.86 -15.07 5.89
CA ASP A 30 14.81 -14.75 7.32
C ASP A 30 14.77 -13.23 7.57
N GLY A 31 15.43 -12.44 6.72
CA GLY A 31 15.40 -10.97 6.78
C GLY A 31 14.01 -10.37 6.58
N ASP A 32 13.12 -11.04 5.83
CA ASP A 32 11.78 -10.53 5.53
C ASP A 32 10.73 -10.93 6.57
N LYS A 33 11.09 -11.83 7.49
CA LYS A 33 10.16 -12.41 8.47
C LYS A 33 9.47 -11.36 9.35
N ALA A 34 10.20 -10.33 9.77
CA ALA A 34 9.64 -9.24 10.57
C ALA A 34 8.65 -8.40 9.76
N LEU A 35 9.02 -8.08 8.50
CA LEU A 35 8.20 -7.30 7.58
C LEU A 35 6.90 -8.02 7.23
N LEU A 36 6.96 -9.32 6.90
CA LEU A 36 5.79 -10.13 6.57
C LEU A 36 4.82 -10.23 7.76
N ARG A 37 5.35 -10.36 8.98
CA ARG A 37 4.54 -10.38 10.21
C ARG A 37 3.82 -9.06 10.46
N GLU A 38 4.51 -7.93 10.31
CA GLU A 38 3.91 -6.61 10.51
C GLU A 38 2.87 -6.32 9.43
N THR A 39 3.17 -6.65 8.18
CA THR A 39 2.24 -6.52 7.05
C THR A 39 0.95 -7.31 7.32
N ALA A 40 1.06 -8.58 7.72
CA ALA A 40 -0.10 -9.41 8.05
C ALA A 40 -0.92 -8.83 9.22
N ARG A 41 -0.25 -8.28 10.25
CA ARG A 41 -0.89 -7.62 11.39
C ARG A 41 -1.69 -6.40 10.94
N ARG A 42 -1.11 -5.49 10.16
CA ARG A 42 -1.80 -4.29 9.66
C ARG A 42 -2.95 -4.62 8.71
N LEU A 43 -2.81 -5.66 7.90
CA LEU A 43 -3.90 -6.12 7.03
C LEU A 43 -5.09 -6.67 7.82
N ALA A 44 -4.84 -7.29 8.98
CA ALA A 44 -5.87 -7.83 9.87
C ALA A 44 -6.72 -6.77 10.58
N GLU A 45 -6.27 -5.50 10.62
CA GLU A 45 -7.04 -4.40 11.22
C GLU A 45 -8.26 -3.99 10.38
N GLY A 46 -8.28 -4.32 9.09
CA GLY A 46 -9.46 -4.15 8.22
C GLY A 46 -9.85 -2.70 7.90
N GLY A 47 -9.00 -1.72 8.20
CA GLY A 47 -9.30 -0.29 8.00
C GLY A 47 -8.85 0.27 6.65
N ALA A 48 -8.98 1.60 6.51
CA ALA A 48 -8.54 2.32 5.31
C ALA A 48 -7.04 2.13 5.02
N GLU A 49 -6.21 2.07 6.07
CA GLU A 49 -4.78 1.78 5.93
C GLU A 49 -4.54 0.35 5.43
N SER A 50 -5.26 -0.64 5.94
CA SER A 50 -5.20 -2.02 5.46
C SER A 50 -5.58 -2.12 3.97
N ALA A 51 -6.57 -1.33 3.52
CA ALA A 51 -6.95 -1.26 2.11
C ALA A 51 -5.85 -0.65 1.24
N ARG A 52 -5.20 0.43 1.70
CA ARG A 52 -4.05 1.05 1.01
C ARG A 52 -2.87 0.09 0.89
N ILE A 53 -2.52 -0.59 1.98
CA ILE A 53 -1.42 -1.59 1.99
C ILE A 53 -1.71 -2.70 0.97
N ARG A 54 -2.96 -3.20 0.91
CA ARG A 54 -3.35 -4.22 -0.06
C ARG A 54 -3.19 -3.74 -1.50
N ASP A 55 -3.65 -2.52 -1.81
CA ASP A 55 -3.54 -1.94 -3.15
C ASP A 55 -2.07 -1.80 -3.60
N VAL A 56 -1.21 -1.26 -2.73
CA VAL A 56 0.23 -1.10 -3.02
C VAL A 56 0.88 -2.48 -3.24
N LEU A 57 0.68 -3.43 -2.33
CA LEU A 57 1.27 -4.76 -2.46
C LEU A 57 0.79 -5.49 -3.71
N THR A 58 -0.51 -5.43 -4.03
CA THR A 58 -1.05 -6.04 -5.26
C THR A 58 -0.40 -5.43 -6.51
N LYS A 59 -0.25 -4.10 -6.56
CA LYS A 59 0.43 -3.43 -7.68
C LYS A 59 1.90 -3.81 -7.78
N THR A 60 2.62 -3.88 -6.65
CA THR A 60 4.04 -4.23 -6.65
C THR A 60 4.28 -5.70 -7.01
N VAL A 61 3.45 -6.63 -6.51
CA VAL A 61 3.63 -8.08 -6.71
C VAL A 61 3.10 -8.55 -8.07
N SER A 62 2.03 -7.93 -8.61
CA SER A 62 1.46 -8.32 -9.92
C SER A 62 2.43 -8.10 -11.09
N GLY A 63 3.51 -7.35 -10.89
CA GLY A 63 4.46 -7.03 -11.96
C GLY A 63 3.84 -6.21 -13.10
N GLU A 64 2.60 -5.74 -12.94
CA GLU A 64 1.98 -4.85 -13.89
C GLU A 64 2.83 -3.58 -13.95
N PRO A 65 3.30 -3.17 -15.15
CA PRO A 65 4.02 -1.91 -15.26
C PRO A 65 3.13 -0.82 -14.67
N PRO A 66 3.66 0.07 -13.81
CA PRO A 66 2.86 1.13 -13.23
C PRO A 66 2.16 1.86 -14.36
N LYS A 67 0.83 2.05 -14.25
CA LYS A 67 0.00 2.64 -15.31
C LYS A 67 0.71 3.89 -15.86
N LYS A 68 1.35 3.74 -17.01
CA LYS A 68 2.04 4.85 -17.67
C LYS A 68 0.96 5.81 -18.14
N GLY A 69 1.22 7.10 -17.99
CA GLY A 69 0.32 8.13 -18.48
C GLY A 69 -0.68 8.67 -17.46
N GLY A 70 -0.54 8.45 -16.15
CA GLY A 70 -1.32 9.19 -15.15
C GLY A 70 -1.13 10.71 -15.26
N VAL A 71 0.12 11.15 -15.38
CA VAL A 71 0.47 12.56 -15.63
C VAL A 71 -0.06 13.03 -17.00
N TYR A 72 0.08 12.20 -18.04
CA TYR A 72 -0.38 12.56 -19.38
C TYR A 72 -1.91 12.65 -19.48
N ALA A 73 -2.64 11.71 -18.87
CA ALA A 73 -4.09 11.73 -18.78
C ALA A 73 -4.58 12.90 -17.94
N TRP A 74 -3.89 13.21 -16.83
CA TRP A 74 -4.17 14.39 -16.02
C TRP A 74 -3.99 15.69 -16.81
N LEU A 75 -2.86 15.83 -17.53
CA LEU A 75 -2.61 16.97 -18.42
C LEU A 75 -3.67 17.08 -19.53
N ARG A 76 -4.10 15.95 -20.11
CA ARG A 76 -5.17 15.89 -21.14
C ARG A 76 -6.57 16.15 -20.59
N SER A 77 -6.78 15.97 -19.28
CA SER A 77 -8.03 16.33 -18.59
C SER A 77 -8.03 17.78 -18.09
N SER A 78 -6.94 18.53 -18.28
CA SER A 78 -6.90 19.93 -17.91
C SER A 78 -7.92 20.73 -18.73
N PRO A 79 -8.74 21.59 -18.11
CA PRO A 79 -9.66 22.47 -18.82
C PRO A 79 -8.93 23.48 -19.73
N LEU A 80 -7.61 23.60 -19.60
CA LEU A 80 -6.75 24.44 -20.43
C LEU A 80 -6.21 23.71 -21.67
N VAL A 81 -6.62 22.46 -21.92
CA VAL A 81 -6.24 21.76 -23.16
C VAL A 81 -6.81 22.50 -24.36
N GLY A 82 -5.92 22.98 -25.24
CA GLY A 82 -6.29 23.77 -26.42
C GLY A 82 -6.53 25.25 -26.13
N ALA A 83 -6.33 25.71 -24.88
CA ALA A 83 -6.27 27.13 -24.59
C ALA A 83 -4.98 27.71 -25.20
N ASP A 84 -5.10 28.89 -25.80
CA ASP A 84 -3.93 29.64 -26.28
C ASP A 84 -3.22 30.24 -25.05
N LEU A 85 -2.23 29.50 -24.56
CA LEU A 85 -1.41 29.91 -23.43
C LEU A 85 -0.16 30.60 -23.97
N ASP A 86 0.07 31.83 -23.52
CA ASP A 86 1.37 32.45 -23.70
C ASP A 86 2.39 31.75 -22.79
N LEU A 87 3.21 30.90 -23.39
CA LEU A 87 4.27 30.14 -22.72
C LEU A 87 5.57 30.95 -22.62
N GLU A 88 5.58 32.20 -23.08
CA GLU A 88 6.77 33.02 -23.05
C GLU A 88 7.14 33.34 -21.60
N ARG A 89 8.27 32.79 -21.17
CA ARG A 89 8.77 33.00 -19.81
C ARG A 89 9.21 34.45 -19.66
N VAL A 90 8.47 35.21 -18.87
CA VAL A 90 8.86 36.59 -18.50
C VAL A 90 10.20 36.57 -17.76
N LYS A 91 11.25 37.07 -18.42
CA LYS A 91 12.58 37.23 -17.84
C LYS A 91 12.64 38.50 -16.99
N GLY A 92 12.11 38.42 -15.77
CA GLY A 92 12.24 39.48 -14.76
C GLY A 92 13.53 39.39 -13.95
N LYS A 93 13.84 40.43 -13.16
CA LYS A 93 14.89 40.34 -12.14
C LYS A 93 14.61 39.16 -11.20
N VAL A 94 15.63 38.38 -10.91
CA VAL A 94 15.56 37.28 -9.95
C VAL A 94 15.15 37.85 -8.59
N ARG A 95 14.20 37.19 -7.93
CA ARG A 95 13.78 37.56 -6.58
C ARG A 95 14.88 37.10 -5.62
N GLU A 96 15.46 38.01 -4.84
CA GLU A 96 16.33 37.60 -3.73
C GLU A 96 15.49 36.85 -2.70
N ILE A 97 15.98 35.68 -2.31
CA ILE A 97 15.38 34.83 -1.29
C ILE A 97 16.52 34.50 -0.32
N ASP A 98 16.32 34.78 0.97
CA ASP A 98 17.24 34.35 2.02
C ASP A 98 16.89 32.90 2.38
N LEU A 99 17.87 31.99 2.29
CA LEU A 99 17.69 30.54 2.47
C LEU A 99 18.15 30.09 3.86
#